data_AF-A0A835I3T9-F1
#
_entry.id   AF-A0A835I3T9-F1
#
_cell.length_a   1.000
_cell.length_b   1.000
_cell.length_c   1.000
_cell.angle_alpha   90.00
_cell.angle_beta   90.00
_cell.angle_gamma   90.00
#
_symmetry.space_group_name_H-M   'P 1'
#
loop_
_entity.id
_entity.type
_entity.pdbx_description
1 polymer ?
#
loop_
_entity_poly.entity_id
_entity_poly.type
_entity_poly.pdbx_seq_one_letter_code
_entity_poly.pdbx_strand_id
1 'polypeptide(L)'
;MSRIKKLIDMDALGLSRLAVIVMDMHTDAKGYSLLTLPQVSDEFWDLYKSHFHHLMVQGDLRICLYGPISCASDKKSGVTHDE
;
A
#
# COMPACT_ATOMS: atom_id res chain seq x y z
N MET A 1 -13.69 6.43 32.66
CA MET A 1 -12.62 5.47 32.29
C MET A 1 -12.58 5.31 30.78
N SER A 2 -11.38 5.36 30.17
CA SER A 2 -11.19 5.09 28.74
C SER A 2 -11.51 3.62 28.41
N ARG A 3 -12.35 3.38 27.40
CA ARG A 3 -12.72 2.03 26.94
C ARG A 3 -11.51 1.27 26.37
N ILE A 4 -10.61 1.97 25.67
CA ILE A 4 -9.40 1.38 25.10
C ILE A 4 -8.49 0.85 26.20
N LYS A 5 -8.27 1.65 27.26
CA LYS A 5 -7.44 1.25 28.39
C LYS A 5 -7.98 -0.03 29.07
N LYS A 6 -9.30 -0.11 29.28
CA LYS A 6 -9.93 -1.32 29.84
C LYS A 6 -9.68 -2.57 28.99
N LEU A 7 -9.71 -2.44 27.66
CA LEU A 7 -9.46 -3.56 26.77
C LEU A 7 -8.01 -4.03 26.83
N ILE A 8 -7.06 -3.10 26.99
CA ILE A 8 -5.64 -3.43 27.21
C ILE A 8 -5.46 -4.10 28.58
N ASP A 9 -6.03 -3.53 29.64
CA ASP A 9 -5.91 -4.05 31.01
C ASP A 9 -6.54 -5.45 31.18
N MET A 10 -7.51 -5.80 30.33
CA MET A 10 -8.15 -7.13 30.29
C MET A 10 -7.45 -8.11 29.34
N ASP A 11 -6.32 -7.74 28.73
CA ASP A 11 -5.63 -8.48 27.66
C ASP A 11 -6.50 -8.80 26.43
N ALA A 12 -7.65 -8.13 26.30
CA ALA A 12 -8.55 -8.24 25.16
C ALA A 12 -8.07 -7.44 23.95
N LEU A 13 -7.15 -6.48 24.16
CA LEU A 13 -6.49 -5.70 23.13
C LEU A 13 -4.98 -5.68 23.37
N GLY A 14 -4.24 -6.45 22.58
CA GLY A 14 -2.78 -6.46 22.59
C GLY A 14 -2.18 -5.29 21.80
N LEU A 15 -1.05 -4.77 22.28
CA LEU A 15 -0.22 -3.83 21.55
C LEU A 15 1.06 -4.55 21.10
N SER A 16 1.42 -4.40 19.84
CA SER A 16 2.66 -4.91 19.28
C SER A 16 3.43 -3.80 18.57
N ARG A 17 4.72 -4.06 18.33
CA ARG A 17 5.52 -3.23 17.42
C ARG A 17 5.14 -3.61 15.99
N LEU A 18 5.03 -2.61 15.13
CA LEU A 18 4.73 -2.79 13.72
C LEU A 18 5.79 -2.03 12.90
N ALA A 19 6.42 -2.72 11.96
CA ALA A 19 7.25 -2.07 10.95
C ALA A 19 6.37 -1.51 9.83
N VAL A 20 6.71 -0.33 9.32
CA VAL A 20 5.97 0.31 8.23
C VAL A 20 6.94 0.77 7.15
N ILE A 21 6.68 0.35 5.91
CA ILE A 21 7.29 0.92 4.71
C ILE A 21 6.29 1.88 4.09
N VAL A 22 6.68 3.14 3.92
CA VAL A 22 5.87 4.14 3.22
C VAL A 22 6.47 4.35 1.83
N MET A 23 5.70 4.00 0.80
CA MET A 23 6.08 4.23 -0.60
C MET A 23 5.45 5.50 -1.11
N ASP A 24 6.29 6.37 -1.67
CA ASP A 24 5.84 7.58 -2.35
C ASP A 24 5.38 7.24 -3.78
N MET A 25 4.11 7.51 -4.07
CA MET A 25 3.44 7.25 -5.33
C MET A 25 3.41 8.46 -6.27
N HIS A 26 4.04 9.58 -5.90
CA HIS A 26 4.21 10.69 -6.83
C HIS A 26 4.97 10.23 -8.07
N THR A 27 4.54 10.76 -9.22
CA THR A 27 5.16 10.47 -10.50
C THR A 27 6.30 11.43 -10.79
N ASP A 28 7.32 10.95 -11.48
CA ASP A 28 8.37 11.78 -12.05
C ASP A 28 7.85 12.65 -13.21
N ALA A 29 8.75 13.44 -13.82
CA ALA A 29 8.43 14.30 -14.97
C ALA A 29 7.94 13.52 -16.22
N LYS A 30 8.13 12.21 -16.26
CA LYS A 30 7.71 11.31 -17.33
C LYS A 30 6.42 10.56 -16.99
N GLY A 31 5.86 10.77 -15.80
CA GLY A 31 4.63 10.11 -15.35
C GLY A 31 4.84 8.74 -14.69
N TYR A 32 6.08 8.35 -14.37
CA TYR A 32 6.37 7.09 -13.69
C TYR A 32 6.44 7.26 -12.18
N SER A 33 5.80 6.37 -11.43
CA SER A 33 5.98 6.20 -9.98
C SER A 33 6.90 5.00 -9.70
N LEU A 34 7.24 4.77 -8.43
CA LEU A 34 8.04 3.61 -8.00
C LEU A 34 7.50 2.26 -8.52
N LEU A 35 6.16 2.12 -8.63
CA LEU A 35 5.53 0.87 -9.06
C LEU A 35 5.23 0.81 -10.57
N THR A 36 5.36 1.92 -11.30
CA THR A 36 5.11 1.92 -12.76
C THR A 36 6.38 2.02 -13.59
N LEU A 37 7.51 2.41 -12.98
CA LEU A 37 8.82 2.33 -13.63
C LEU A 37 9.28 0.85 -13.67
N PRO A 38 9.40 0.20 -14.85
CA PRO A 38 9.54 -1.25 -14.94
C PRO A 38 10.71 -1.84 -14.15
N GLN A 39 11.89 -1.22 -14.24
CA GLN A 39 13.08 -1.70 -13.53
C GLN A 39 12.91 -1.67 -12.02
N VAL A 40 12.34 -0.57 -11.50
CA VAL A 40 12.12 -0.40 -10.06
C VAL A 40 10.99 -1.30 -9.56
N SER A 41 9.93 -1.47 -10.35
CA SER A 41 8.83 -2.36 -9.98
C SER A 41 9.28 -3.82 -9.89
N ASP A 42 10.14 -4.27 -10.81
CA ASP A 42 10.64 -5.64 -10.81
C ASP A 42 11.54 -5.90 -9.59
N GLU A 43 12.50 -4.98 -9.33
CA GLU A 43 13.36 -5.04 -8.14
C GLU A 43 12.55 -5.01 -6.83
N PHE A 44 11.52 -4.17 -6.77
CA PHE A 44 10.63 -4.11 -5.62
C PHE A 44 9.90 -5.43 -5.41
N TRP A 45 9.36 -6.04 -6.47
CA TRP A 45 8.65 -7.31 -6.33
C TRP A 45 9.56 -8.45 -5.91
N ASP A 46 10.80 -8.47 -6.37
CA ASP A 46 11.80 -9.45 -5.92
C ASP A 46 12.14 -9.26 -4.44
N LEU A 47 12.32 -8.03 -3.98
CA LEU A 47 12.51 -7.71 -2.57
C LEU A 47 11.28 -8.12 -1.72
N TYR A 48 10.08 -7.85 -2.24
CA TYR A 48 8.84 -8.25 -1.58
C TYR A 48 8.76 -9.76 -1.41
N LYS A 49 8.98 -10.52 -2.48
CA LYS A 49 8.93 -12.00 -2.47
C LYS A 49 9.97 -12.60 -1.52
N SER A 50 11.18 -12.04 -1.51
CA SER A 50 12.30 -12.58 -0.73
C SER A 50 12.27 -12.20 0.75
N HIS A 51 11.88 -10.98 1.10
CA HIS A 51 12.04 -10.44 2.46
C HIS A 51 10.75 -9.98 3.12
N PHE A 52 9.78 -9.43 2.37
CA PHE A 52 8.62 -8.78 2.99
C PHE A 52 7.40 -9.70 3.12
N HIS A 53 7.26 -10.68 2.23
CA HIS A 53 6.07 -11.49 2.14
C HIS A 53 5.72 -12.18 3.48
N HIS A 54 6.70 -12.83 4.10
CA HIS A 54 6.49 -13.52 5.37
C HIS A 54 6.10 -12.54 6.50
N LEU A 55 6.77 -11.39 6.59
CA LEU A 55 6.49 -10.36 7.60
C LEU A 55 5.09 -9.75 7.42
N MET A 56 4.65 -9.57 6.18
CA MET A 56 3.31 -9.05 5.89
C MET A 56 2.21 -10.06 6.22
N VAL A 57 2.43 -11.35 5.95
CA VAL A 57 1.49 -12.42 6.30
C VAL A 57 1.39 -12.59 7.83
N GLN A 58 2.51 -12.44 8.54
CA GLN A 58 2.55 -12.48 10.01
C GLN A 58 1.97 -11.21 10.67
N GLY A 59 1.81 -10.13 9.90
CA GLY A 59 1.27 -8.86 10.40
C GLY A 59 2.31 -7.95 11.05
N ASP A 60 3.59 -8.31 10.98
CA ASP A 60 4.71 -7.56 11.56
C ASP A 60 5.19 -6.39 10.68
N LEU A 61 4.84 -6.43 9.39
CA LEU A 61 5.11 -5.38 8.41
C LEU A 61 3.83 -4.92 7.71
N ARG A 62 3.67 -3.60 7.57
CA ARG A 62 2.69 -3.01 6.67
C ARG A 62 3.35 -2.12 5.63
N ILE A 63 2.78 -2.15 4.44
CA ILE A 63 3.17 -1.27 3.34
C ILE A 63 2.06 -0.23 3.17
N CYS A 64 2.44 1.04 3.21
CA CYS A 64 1.55 2.17 3.01
C CYS A 64 1.93 2.91 1.73
N LEU A 65 0.93 3.29 0.95
CA LEU A 65 1.11 4.10 -0.25
C LEU A 65 0.76 5.56 0.10
N TYR A 66 1.67 6.48 -0.20
CA TYR A 66 1.50 7.90 0.02
C TYR A 66 1.46 8.63 -1.31
N GLY A 67 0.56 9.60 -1.46
CA GLY A 67 0.42 10.38 -2.71
C GLY A 67 -0.76 9.93 -3.58
N PRO A 68 -0.88 10.48 -4.79
CA PRO A 68 -2.02 10.24 -5.67
C PRO A 68 -2.04 8.78 -6.14
N ILE A 69 -3.07 8.04 -5.73
CA ILE A 69 -3.33 6.69 -6.21
C ILE A 69 -4.35 6.80 -7.35
N SER A 70 -3.86 6.73 -8.58
CA SER A 70 -4.74 6.58 -9.75
C SER A 70 -5.30 5.16 -9.74
N CYS A 71 -6.41 4.95 -9.03
CA CYS A 71 -7.24 3.78 -9.30
C CYS A 71 -7.70 3.91 -10.74
N ALA A 72 -7.33 2.97 -11.60
CA ALA A 72 -7.81 2.94 -12.98
C ALA A 72 -9.34 2.84 -12.96
N SER A 73 -10.03 3.98 -13.10
CA SER A 73 -11.45 3.99 -13.37
C SER A 73 -11.62 3.41 -14.77
N ASP A 74 -12.39 2.33 -14.87
CA ASP A 74 -12.76 1.68 -16.13
C ASP A 74 -13.05 2.71 -17.20
N LYS A 75 -12.36 2.59 -18.34
CA LYS A 75 -12.64 3.40 -19.54
C LYS A 75 -14.07 3.09 -19.98
N LYS A 76 -15.05 3.90 -19.55
CA LYS A 76 -16.35 3.95 -20.21
C LYS A 76 -16.10 4.62 -21.56
N SER A 77 -15.93 3.80 -22.60
CA SER A 77 -15.93 4.25 -23.99
C SER A 77 -17.28 4.92 -24.26
N GLY A 78 -17.30 6.27 -24.21
CA GLY A 78 -18.41 7.04 -24.73
C GLY A 78 -18.46 6.85 -26.24
N VAL A 79 -19.42 6.06 -26.70
CA VAL A 79 -19.85 6.09 -28.10
C VAL A 79 -20.52 7.43 -28.31
N THR A 80 -19.87 8.35 -29.01
CA THR A 80 -20.55 9.46 -29.68
C THR A 80 -21.28 8.89 -30.89
N HIS A 81 -22.60 8.88 -30.81
CA HIS A 81 -23.48 8.69 -31.95
C HIS A 81 -23.69 10.09 -32.54
N ASP A 82 -23.04 10.39 -33.66
CA ASP A 82 -23.37 11.56 -34.48
C ASP A 82 -24.64 11.26 -35.31
N GLU A 83 -25.39 12.33 -35.58
CA GLU A 83 -26.73 12.43 -36.19
C GLU A 83 -26.93 11.73 -37.55
#